data_AF-A0A401PT44-F1
#
_entry.id   AF-A0A401PT44-F1
#
_cell.length_a   1.000
_cell.length_b   1.000
_cell.length_c   1.000
_cell.angle_alpha   90.00
_cell.angle_beta   90.00
_cell.angle_gamma   90.00
#
_symmetry.space_group_name_H-M   'P 1'
#
loop_
_entity.id
_entity.type
_entity.pdbx_description
1 polymer ?
#
loop_
_entity_poly.entity_id
_entity_poly.type
_entity_poly.pdbx_seq_one_letter_code
_entity_poly.pdbx_strand_id
1 'polypeptide(L)' 'EKQNFLGVNYLKDGPEGNDMHRSNVSQIRIAFRFESWNQELKILSQSGKALTLTLP' A
#
# COMPACT_ATOMS: atom_id res chain seq x y z
N GLU A 1 7.90 -6.82 -19.73
CA GLU A 1 6.93 -7.94 -19.52
C GLU A 1 5.78 -7.56 -18.57
N LYS A 2 6.02 -7.28 -17.27
CA LYS A 2 4.93 -6.93 -16.32
C LYS A 2 4.06 -5.74 -16.72
N GLN A 3 4.67 -4.68 -17.24
CA GLN A 3 3.95 -3.49 -17.71
C GLN A 3 2.86 -3.82 -18.75
N ASN A 4 3.08 -4.84 -19.59
CA ASN A 4 2.10 -5.25 -20.60
C ASN A 4 0.88 -5.94 -19.97
N PHE A 5 1.03 -6.55 -18.79
CA PHE A 5 -0.07 -7.24 -18.09
C PHE A 5 -0.71 -6.40 -17.00
N LEU A 6 -0.02 -5.37 -16.47
CA LEU A 6 -0.48 -4.61 -15.32
C LEU A 6 -0.68 -3.11 -15.61
N GLY A 7 -0.24 -2.63 -16.77
CA GLY A 7 -0.32 -1.24 -17.17
C GLY A 7 0.95 -0.44 -16.87
N VAL A 8 1.04 0.76 -17.44
CA VAL A 8 2.22 1.66 -17.33
C VAL A 8 2.50 2.13 -15.91
N ASN A 9 1.47 2.17 -15.07
CA ASN A 9 1.54 2.68 -13.71
C ASN A 9 1.83 1.59 -12.67
N TYR A 10 2.13 0.35 -13.04
CA TYR A 10 2.26 -0.79 -12.11
C TYR A 10 3.29 -0.62 -10.98
N LEU A 11 4.18 0.36 -11.06
CA LEU A 11 5.16 0.72 -10.04
C LEU A 11 4.65 1.77 -9.02
N LYS A 12 3.50 2.36 -9.26
CA LYS A 12 2.86 3.28 -8.30
C LYS A 12 2.21 2.48 -7.18
N ASP A 13 2.26 3.04 -5.98
CA ASP A 13 1.65 2.41 -4.81
C ASP A 13 0.12 2.54 -4.81
N GLY A 14 -0.52 1.58 -4.14
CA GLY A 14 -1.95 1.60 -3.90
C GLY A 14 -2.79 1.61 -5.19
N PRO A 15 -3.99 2.24 -5.16
CA PRO A 15 -4.91 2.24 -6.29
C PRO A 15 -4.35 2.85 -7.57
N GLU A 16 -3.39 3.78 -7.46
CA GLU A 16 -2.80 4.44 -8.64
C GLU A 16 -2.02 3.48 -9.54
N GLY A 17 -1.51 2.38 -9.00
CA GLY A 17 -0.79 1.36 -9.76
C GLY A 17 -1.67 0.28 -10.36
N ASN A 18 -2.96 0.24 -10.03
CA ASN A 18 -3.87 -0.80 -10.49
C ASN A 18 -4.60 -0.38 -11.77
N ASP A 19 -4.31 -1.03 -12.89
CA ASP A 19 -5.18 -1.00 -14.08
C ASP A 19 -6.21 -2.13 -13.99
N MET A 20 -7.42 -1.81 -13.52
CA MET A 20 -8.51 -2.77 -13.31
C MET A 20 -8.88 -3.55 -14.58
N HIS A 21 -8.72 -2.95 -15.76
CA HIS A 21 -9.05 -3.60 -17.04
C HIS A 21 -8.03 -4.67 -17.42
N ARG A 22 -6.82 -4.62 -16.85
CA ARG A 22 -5.78 -5.62 -17.09
C ARG A 22 -5.65 -6.62 -15.94
N SER A 23 -5.72 -6.15 -14.70
CA SER A 23 -5.56 -6.98 -13.50
C SER A 23 -6.83 -7.77 -13.14
N ASN A 24 -7.99 -7.37 -13.65
CA ASN A 24 -9.31 -7.84 -13.20
C ASN A 24 -9.51 -7.67 -11.68
N VAL A 25 -8.82 -6.70 -11.10
CA VAL A 25 -8.89 -6.39 -9.67
C VAL A 25 -9.58 -5.05 -9.45
N SER A 26 -10.67 -5.07 -8.68
CA SER A 26 -11.44 -3.87 -8.36
C SER A 26 -10.60 -2.87 -7.58
N GLN A 27 -10.75 -1.58 -7.91
CA GLN A 27 -10.01 -0.51 -7.26
C GLN A 27 -10.24 -0.46 -5.75
N ILE A 28 -11.48 -0.73 -5.31
CA ILE A 28 -11.83 -0.71 -3.88
C ILE A 28 -11.05 -1.75 -3.07
N ARG A 29 -10.71 -2.91 -3.65
CA ARG A 29 -9.90 -3.94 -2.98
C ARG A 29 -8.47 -3.46 -2.76
N ILE A 30 -7.88 -2.79 -3.75
CA ILE A 30 -6.53 -2.24 -3.64
C ILE A 30 -6.50 -1.07 -2.65
N ALA A 31 -7.51 -0.20 -2.70
CA ALA A 31 -7.63 0.93 -1.78
C ALA A 31 -7.70 0.48 -0.33
N PHE A 32 -8.59 -0.48 -0.02
CA PHE A 32 -8.72 -1.03 1.33
C PHE A 32 -7.40 -1.65 1.81
N ARG A 33 -6.75 -2.47 0.97
CA ARG A 33 -5.47 -3.09 1.33
C ARG A 33 -4.37 -2.05 1.59
N PHE A 34 -4.30 -1.01 0.76
CA PHE A 34 -3.33 0.06 0.90
C PHE A 34 -3.58 0.89 2.18
N GLU A 35 -4.84 1.18 2.49
CA GLU A 35 -5.22 1.88 3.72
C GLU A 35 -4.88 1.06 4.98
N SER A 36 -5.27 -0.22 5.02
CA SER A 36 -4.94 -1.11 6.16
C SER A 36 -3.42 -1.21 6.37
N TRP A 37 -2.65 -1.38 5.30
CA TRP A 37 -1.19 -1.42 5.38
C TRP A 37 -0.60 -0.13 5.96
N ASN A 38 -1.05 1.03 5.49
CA ASN A 38 -0.60 2.32 6.01
C ASN A 38 -1.00 2.52 7.47
N GLN A 39 -2.17 2.04 7.88
CA GLN A 39 -2.60 2.07 9.28
C GLN A 39 -1.70 1.21 10.16
N GLU A 40 -1.38 -0.02 9.74
CA GLU A 40 -0.45 -0.91 10.45
C GLU A 40 0.95 -0.29 10.58
N LEU A 41 1.49 0.26 9.48
CA LEU A 41 2.78 0.96 9.51
C LEU A 41 2.77 2.18 10.44
N LYS A 42 1.67 2.94 10.46
CA LYS A 42 1.51 4.08 11.37
C LYS A 42 1.54 3.63 12.82
N ILE A 43 0.85 2.53 13.16
CA ILE A 43 0.87 1.95 14.50
C ILE A 43 2.30 1.54 14.87
N LEU A 44 2.98 0.78 14.01
CA LEU A 44 4.37 0.35 14.26
C LEU A 44 5.32 1.54 14.44
N SER A 45 5.20 2.57 13.62
CA SER A 45 6.02 3.79 13.74
C SER A 45 5.77 4.52 15.06
N GLN A 46 4.51 4.63 15.48
CA GLN A 46 4.14 5.25 16.75
C GLN A 46 4.64 4.43 17.95
N SER A 47 4.47 3.10 17.92
CA SER A 47 4.97 2.20 18.96
C SER A 47 6.49 2.24 19.07
N GLY A 48 7.22 2.26 17.95
CA GLY A 48 8.68 2.39 17.95
C GLY A 48 9.14 3.72 18.56
N LYS A 49 8.45 4.83 18.25
CA LYS A 49 8.72 6.14 18.87
C LYS A 49 8.44 6.13 20.37
N ALA A 50 7.32 5.54 20.80
CA ALA A 50 6.99 5.40 22.21
C ALA A 50 8.06 4.61 22.97
N LEU A 51 8.52 3.47 22.41
CA LEU A 51 9.59 2.66 22.99
C LEU A 51 10.91 3.44 23.12
N THR A 52 11.25 4.23 22.10
CA THR A 52 12.48 5.06 22.12
C THR A 52 12.40 6.19 23.15
N LEU A 53 11.22 6.75 23.40
CA LEU A 53 11.02 7.80 24.43
C LEU A 53 10.95 7.25 25.86
N THR A 54 10.71 5.95 26.02
CA THR A 54 10.62 5.29 27.35
C THR A 54 11.93 4.63 27.79
N LEU A 55 12.91 4.48 26.89
CA LEU A 55 14.24 4.00 27.24
C LEU A 55 15.13 5.22 27.56
N PRO A 56 15.88 5.20 28.69
CA PRO A 56 16.73 6.33 29.11
C PRO A 56 17.91 6.59 28.16
#